data_AF-A0AB35UQA4-F1
#
_entry.id   AF-A0AB35UQA4-F1
#
_cell.length_a   1.000
_cell.length_b   1.000
_cell.length_c   1.000
_cell.angle_alpha   90.00
_cell.angle_beta   90.00
_cell.angle_gamma   90.00
#
_symmetry.space_group_name_H-M   'P 1'
#
loop_
_entity.id
_entity.type
_entity.pdbx_description
1 polymer ?
#
loop_
_entity_poly.entity_id
_entity_poly.type
_entity_poly.pdbx_seq_one_letter_code
_entity_poly.pdbx_strand_id
1 'polypeptide(L)'
;MNGKKWISASIAAAMAFSISAVPAHAQWDGNNHWIDNGAFATGWRYIEDAWYYFSNTGEMVKGWTQDSSQAWYLLDYETGKMKTGWIAANSTDWYYLNPANGIMQAKTWVESDGTKYYFDEHGIMVRGNHVIDGYNYVFQQNGAFVSKGDKSDEVDETKKNGWVKEGTQFYYYKNDVKQSGWLTLGEKKYYLGGSDNRMLIGTQKIDGKTYTFAQNGVLLSEGGSDTDYADAYSATEYRTDKSKLVDYLNDERDYEKLDELSWVRSDGLDKAAYIRANELVDDFSYDRPNGKSLDDLMDDLKLDYDMVEEHFVKAASPKDALRELFNDRWAERDILNEDFNEIAVGIAKDSNDEYVYVILLTDGGSGTGVSGYDYREYRTDKREILGYLNDYRKSDKVDSLTLAYNDELDKAAYKRAVEIASKFSDTRPNGKDYETVLDDFKVDYNSSYELIYKDEDDYETIVDEWMDVRADKRAIVDEDYKNVGIGIVEDGKHTYVVVLLVEPDTSLTYSSTAYRTDKLEIMNGVNDYRSGTALTKVTSGNLDKYAFQRVVQVAQGKDKDDIEDFLDDLDYDYGTYAYEIIVKDEDDIDYVIDEITDDSAVDNTRYKKIAVGAVEYKKKMYWVVLLTQK
;
A
#
# COMPACT_ATOMS: atom_id res chain seq x y z
N MET A 1 -21.78 61.96 -4.59
CA MET A 1 -20.40 62.07 -4.07
C MET A 1 -20.40 61.56 -2.64
N ASN A 2 -19.81 60.40 -2.40
CA ASN A 2 -19.28 59.95 -1.10
C ASN A 2 -18.47 58.69 -1.39
N GLY A 3 -17.28 58.90 -1.96
CA GLY A 3 -16.29 57.85 -2.14
C GLY A 3 -15.75 57.42 -0.79
N LYS A 4 -16.15 56.24 -0.32
CA LYS A 4 -15.41 55.57 0.74
C LYS A 4 -14.06 55.15 0.15
N LYS A 5 -13.01 55.86 0.55
CA LYS A 5 -11.62 55.53 0.26
C LYS A 5 -11.39 54.06 0.64
N TRP A 6 -10.98 53.26 -0.33
CA TRP A 6 -10.42 51.94 -0.09
C TRP A 6 -9.15 52.15 0.73
N ILE A 7 -9.16 51.73 1.99
CA ILE A 7 -7.96 51.69 2.81
C ILE A 7 -7.20 50.46 2.31
N SER A 8 -6.18 50.67 1.49
CA SER A 8 -5.10 49.71 1.30
C SER A 8 -4.43 49.55 2.67
N ALA A 9 -4.85 48.55 3.44
CA ALA A 9 -4.21 48.18 4.68
C ALA A 9 -2.92 47.43 4.33
N SER A 10 -1.89 48.17 3.94
CA SER A 10 -0.51 47.69 4.07
C SER A 10 -0.19 47.70 5.57
N ILE A 11 -0.70 46.71 6.31
CA ILE A 11 -0.17 46.44 7.65
C ILE A 11 1.18 45.77 7.40
N ALA A 12 2.21 46.60 7.16
CA ALA A 12 3.57 46.22 7.44
C ALA A 12 3.70 46.18 8.97
N ALA A 13 3.24 45.09 9.58
CA ALA A 13 3.73 44.71 10.89
C ALA A 13 5.18 44.27 10.67
N ALA A 14 6.10 45.22 10.80
CA ALA A 14 7.52 44.89 10.89
C ALA A 14 7.70 43.99 12.11
N MET A 15 8.10 42.73 11.89
CA MET A 15 8.68 41.92 12.95
C MET A 15 9.94 42.65 13.43
N ALA A 16 9.86 43.27 14.60
CA ALA A 16 11.05 43.72 15.31
C ALA A 16 11.64 42.49 16.01
N PHE A 17 12.49 41.73 15.30
CA PHE A 17 13.41 40.84 16.00
C PHE A 17 14.40 41.73 16.74
N SER A 18 14.45 41.60 18.07
CA SER A 18 15.65 41.98 18.79
C SER A 18 16.79 41.14 18.22
N ILE A 19 17.70 41.77 17.48
CA ILE A 19 18.94 41.14 17.05
C ILE A 19 19.76 40.91 18.32
N SER A 20 19.52 39.81 19.01
CA SER A 20 20.48 39.28 19.96
C SER A 20 21.62 38.77 19.10
N ALA A 21 22.79 39.42 19.22
CA ALA A 21 24.01 38.94 18.59
C ALA A 21 24.15 37.44 18.89
N VAL A 22 24.41 36.63 17.84
CA VAL A 22 24.65 35.19 18.00
C VAL A 22 25.74 35.04 19.07
N PRO A 23 25.41 34.44 20.23
CA PRO A 23 26.40 34.19 21.26
C PRO A 23 27.48 33.24 20.70
N ALA A 24 28.70 33.30 21.23
CA ALA A 24 29.87 32.59 20.69
C ALA A 24 29.78 31.04 20.62
N HIS A 25 28.63 30.44 20.96
CA HIS A 25 28.39 28.99 20.99
C HIS A 25 26.95 28.65 20.57
N ALA A 26 26.61 28.88 19.30
CA ALA A 26 25.36 28.40 18.72
C ALA A 26 25.63 27.37 17.61
N GLN A 27 24.97 26.21 17.67
CA GLN A 27 25.21 25.09 16.74
C GLN A 27 24.00 24.15 16.68
N TRP A 28 23.91 23.40 15.57
CA TRP A 28 23.09 22.21 15.48
C TRP A 28 23.67 21.10 16.35
N ASP A 29 22.81 20.34 17.02
CA ASP A 29 23.22 19.20 17.86
C ASP A 29 23.32 17.86 17.10
N GLY A 30 22.87 17.83 15.84
CA GLY A 30 22.81 16.63 15.00
C GLY A 30 21.47 15.88 15.06
N ASN A 31 20.55 16.28 15.94
CA ASN A 31 19.23 15.67 16.16
C ASN A 31 18.10 16.69 15.93
N ASN A 32 18.23 17.57 14.94
CA ASN A 32 17.26 18.62 14.62
C ASN A 32 16.98 19.62 15.76
N HIS A 33 17.91 19.83 16.70
CA HIS A 33 17.83 20.95 17.66
C HIS A 33 18.89 22.01 17.35
N TRP A 34 18.52 23.27 17.59
CA TRP A 34 19.45 24.39 17.63
C TRP A 34 19.77 24.74 19.07
N ILE A 35 21.04 24.76 19.44
CA ILE A 35 21.48 25.12 20.79
C ILE A 35 21.93 26.58 20.80
N ASP A 36 21.28 27.41 21.61
CA ASP A 36 21.69 28.80 21.91
C ASP A 36 22.22 28.87 23.34
N ASN A 37 23.50 29.21 23.55
CA ASN A 37 24.10 29.35 24.89
C ASN A 37 23.95 28.11 25.80
N GLY A 38 23.97 26.90 25.22
CA GLY A 38 23.88 25.65 25.98
C GLY A 38 22.46 25.21 26.35
N ALA A 39 21.42 25.85 25.80
CA ALA A 39 20.02 25.40 25.90
C ALA A 39 19.39 25.26 24.52
N PHE A 40 18.39 24.39 24.38
CA PHE A 40 17.63 24.27 23.13
C PHE A 40 16.86 25.56 22.84
N ALA A 41 16.96 26.01 21.60
CA ALA A 41 16.21 27.14 21.11
C ALA A 41 14.74 26.78 20.96
N THR A 42 13.86 27.71 21.32
CA THR A 42 12.41 27.60 21.10
C THR A 42 11.92 28.78 20.26
N GLY A 43 10.83 28.57 19.53
CA GLY A 43 10.24 29.56 18.62
C GLY A 43 11.10 29.83 17.38
N TRP A 44 10.88 30.99 16.76
CA TRP A 44 11.56 31.38 15.52
C TRP A 44 13.05 31.63 15.71
N ARG A 45 13.88 31.09 14.81
CA ARG A 45 15.31 31.38 14.69
C ARG A 45 15.71 31.57 13.23
N TYR A 46 16.59 32.52 12.99
CA TYR A 46 17.22 32.72 11.70
C TYR A 46 18.62 32.10 11.73
N ILE A 47 18.79 31.00 11.01
CA ILE A 47 19.99 30.16 11.01
C ILE A 47 20.39 29.97 9.55
N GLU A 48 21.65 30.22 9.21
CA GLU A 48 22.21 29.93 7.86
C GLU A 48 21.29 30.39 6.70
N ASP A 49 20.89 31.65 6.75
CA ASP A 49 20.04 32.31 5.75
C ASP A 49 18.62 31.75 5.57
N ALA A 50 18.09 31.05 6.58
CA ALA A 50 16.71 30.60 6.61
C ALA A 50 16.06 30.77 7.99
N TRP A 51 14.75 30.95 7.99
CA TRP A 51 13.95 30.90 9.22
C TRP A 51 13.55 29.47 9.52
N TYR A 52 13.66 29.08 10.79
CA TYR A 52 13.22 27.81 11.36
C TYR A 52 12.33 28.10 12.55
N TYR A 53 11.42 27.18 12.85
CA TYR A 53 10.58 27.26 14.03
C TYR A 53 10.84 26.05 14.92
N PHE A 54 11.09 26.29 16.21
CA PHE A 54 11.31 25.24 17.20
C PHE A 54 10.14 25.20 18.18
N SER A 55 9.72 24.01 18.57
CA SER A 55 8.65 23.80 19.54
C SER A 55 9.06 24.31 20.94
N ASN A 56 8.14 24.26 21.90
CA ASN A 56 8.46 24.64 23.29
C ASN A 56 9.42 23.64 23.98
N THR A 57 9.56 22.42 23.44
CA THR A 57 10.52 21.41 23.92
C THR A 57 11.88 21.53 23.21
N GLY A 58 11.97 22.36 22.17
CA GLY A 58 13.19 22.67 21.45
C GLY A 58 13.32 21.96 20.10
N GLU A 59 12.40 21.06 19.76
CA GLU A 59 12.38 20.28 18.52
C GLU A 59 12.08 21.16 17.30
N MET A 60 12.83 20.99 16.21
CA MET A 60 12.55 21.70 14.96
C MET A 60 11.22 21.24 14.36
N VAL A 61 10.33 22.20 14.11
CA VAL A 61 9.03 21.97 13.50
C VAL A 61 9.16 21.94 11.98
N LYS A 62 8.46 20.99 11.37
CA LYS A 62 8.34 20.79 9.92
C LYS A 62 6.85 20.84 9.53
N GLY A 63 6.55 21.15 8.28
CA GLY A 63 5.19 21.24 7.77
C GLY A 63 4.41 22.49 8.23
N TRP A 64 3.09 22.43 8.10
CA TRP A 64 2.21 23.53 8.52
C TRP A 64 2.24 23.71 10.03
N THR A 65 2.48 24.94 10.49
CA THR A 65 2.45 25.26 11.91
C THR A 65 1.80 26.61 12.17
N GLN A 66 1.30 26.76 13.38
CA GLN A 66 0.74 28.00 13.87
C GLN A 66 1.61 28.52 15.02
N ASP A 67 2.02 29.78 14.93
CA ASP A 67 2.81 30.39 15.98
C ASP A 67 1.90 30.93 17.13
N SER A 68 2.54 31.48 18.17
CA SER A 68 1.82 32.07 19.30
C SER A 68 0.88 33.23 18.95
N SER A 69 1.02 33.84 17.77
CA SER A 69 0.16 34.91 17.28
C SER A 69 -1.07 34.41 16.52
N GLN A 70 -1.24 33.08 16.43
CA GLN A 70 -2.26 32.41 15.63
C GLN A 70 -2.08 32.58 14.11
N ALA A 71 -0.89 33.00 13.66
CA ALA A 71 -0.57 33.05 12.23
C ALA A 71 -0.07 31.69 11.74
N TRP A 72 -0.50 31.30 10.54
CA TRP A 72 -0.09 30.05 9.88
C TRP A 72 1.15 30.25 9.02
N TYR A 73 2.05 29.28 9.08
CA TYR A 73 3.32 29.21 8.36
C TYR A 73 3.52 27.80 7.82
N LEU A 74 4.36 27.65 6.80
CA LEU A 74 4.79 26.36 6.29
C LEU A 74 6.31 26.24 6.44
N LEU A 75 6.76 25.20 7.12
CA LEU A 75 8.16 24.80 7.19
C LEU A 75 8.35 23.65 6.21
N ASP A 76 9.44 23.69 5.46
CA ASP A 76 9.84 22.63 4.53
C ASP A 76 9.91 21.28 5.25
N TYR A 77 9.24 20.26 4.73
CA TYR A 77 9.09 18.96 5.39
C TYR A 77 10.43 18.23 5.57
N GLU A 78 11.40 18.45 4.69
CA GLU A 78 12.73 17.83 4.78
C GLU A 78 13.69 18.66 5.63
N THR A 79 13.77 19.96 5.34
CA THR A 79 14.82 20.81 5.88
C THR A 79 14.38 21.66 7.07
N GLY A 80 13.08 21.83 7.33
CA GLY A 80 12.56 22.73 8.37
C GLY A 80 12.63 24.22 8.03
N LYS A 81 13.10 24.59 6.82
CA LYS A 81 13.20 25.98 6.36
C LYS A 81 11.82 26.56 6.08
N MET A 82 11.52 27.74 6.59
CA MET A 82 10.27 28.44 6.32
C MET A 82 10.09 28.73 4.83
N LYS A 83 8.98 28.27 4.27
CA LYS A 83 8.56 28.58 2.91
C LYS A 83 7.91 29.96 2.84
N THR A 84 8.00 30.59 1.68
CA THR A 84 7.34 31.85 1.36
C THR A 84 6.85 31.84 -0.09
N GLY A 85 5.92 32.71 -0.45
CA GLY A 85 5.38 32.85 -1.81
C GLY A 85 4.27 31.85 -2.11
N TRP A 86 4.12 31.51 -3.39
CA TRP A 86 3.11 30.58 -3.89
C TRP A 86 3.43 29.14 -3.47
N ILE A 87 2.46 28.46 -2.89
CA ILE A 87 2.55 27.06 -2.49
C ILE A 87 1.38 26.30 -3.12
N ALA A 88 1.69 25.29 -3.93
CA ALA A 88 0.72 24.31 -4.37
C ALA A 88 0.67 23.18 -3.33
N ALA A 89 -0.49 22.94 -2.72
CA ALA A 89 -0.67 21.79 -1.82
C ALA A 89 -1.15 20.54 -2.58
N ASN A 90 -1.80 20.75 -3.72
CA ASN A 90 -2.21 19.73 -4.69
C ASN A 90 -2.50 20.43 -6.05
N SER A 91 -3.04 19.69 -7.03
CA SER A 91 -3.35 20.23 -8.36
C SER A 91 -4.36 21.40 -8.38
N THR A 92 -5.21 21.56 -7.35
CA THR A 92 -6.26 22.60 -7.30
C THR A 92 -6.08 23.64 -6.20
N ASP A 93 -5.44 23.29 -5.10
CA ASP A 93 -5.37 24.13 -3.90
C ASP A 93 -4.02 24.86 -3.85
N TRP A 94 -4.12 26.18 -3.94
CA TRP A 94 -2.97 27.07 -3.90
C TRP A 94 -3.09 27.99 -2.70
N TYR A 95 -1.98 28.17 -2.00
CA TYR A 95 -1.80 29.07 -0.87
C TYR A 95 -0.79 30.15 -1.24
N TYR A 96 -0.86 31.28 -0.55
CA TYR A 96 0.15 32.32 -0.66
C TYR A 96 0.68 32.69 0.72
N LEU A 97 1.96 32.38 0.94
CA LEU A 97 2.70 32.79 2.12
C LEU A 97 3.36 34.13 1.82
N ASN A 98 3.17 35.11 2.68
CA ASN A 98 3.70 36.45 2.45
C ASN A 98 5.24 36.41 2.27
N PRO A 99 5.80 36.89 1.15
CA PRO A 99 7.24 36.85 0.89
C PRO A 99 8.12 37.53 1.95
N ALA A 100 7.59 38.51 2.67
CA ALA A 100 8.35 39.26 3.67
C ALA A 100 8.39 38.59 5.05
N ASN A 101 7.39 37.79 5.40
CA ASN A 101 7.26 37.26 6.76
C ASN A 101 6.70 35.83 6.88
N GLY A 102 6.41 35.14 5.77
CA GLY A 102 5.94 33.75 5.75
C GLY A 102 4.48 33.52 6.16
N ILE A 103 3.74 34.56 6.56
CA ILE A 103 2.36 34.40 7.03
C ILE A 103 1.44 34.02 5.87
N MET A 104 0.69 32.93 6.04
CA MET A 104 -0.35 32.50 5.12
C MET A 104 -1.44 33.58 4.98
N GLN A 105 -1.72 33.96 3.73
CA GLN A 105 -2.76 34.93 3.41
C GLN A 105 -4.12 34.22 3.36
N ALA A 106 -5.05 34.62 4.23
CA ALA A 106 -6.42 34.12 4.28
C ALA A 106 -7.43 35.26 4.37
N LYS A 107 -8.61 35.04 3.79
CA LYS A 107 -9.74 35.99 3.71
C LYS A 107 -9.32 37.36 3.18
N THR A 108 -8.40 37.38 2.22
CA THR A 108 -7.75 38.62 1.79
C THR A 108 -7.39 38.60 0.31
N TRP A 109 -7.21 39.79 -0.23
CA TRP A 109 -6.70 40.00 -1.58
C TRP A 109 -5.18 40.03 -1.56
N VAL A 110 -4.57 39.33 -2.51
CA VAL A 110 -3.12 39.32 -2.75
C VAL A 110 -2.86 39.82 -4.16
N GLU A 111 -1.84 40.66 -4.31
CA GLU A 111 -1.34 41.08 -5.63
C GLU A 111 0.06 40.51 -5.81
N SER A 112 0.24 39.68 -6.84
CA SER A 112 1.52 39.07 -7.23
C SER A 112 1.76 39.37 -8.70
N ASP A 113 2.91 39.97 -9.02
CA ASP A 113 3.32 40.32 -10.38
C ASP A 113 2.25 41.12 -11.16
N GLY A 114 1.59 42.06 -10.47
CA GLY A 114 0.54 42.91 -11.03
C GLY A 114 -0.80 42.21 -11.28
N THR A 115 -0.94 40.93 -10.91
CA THR A 115 -2.19 40.17 -10.99
C THR A 115 -2.78 40.01 -9.59
N LYS A 116 -4.10 40.21 -9.46
CA LYS A 116 -4.82 40.07 -8.19
C LYS A 116 -5.43 38.70 -8.04
N TYR A 117 -5.37 38.18 -6.83
CA TYR A 117 -5.92 36.90 -6.40
C TYR A 117 -6.67 37.12 -5.09
N TYR A 118 -7.65 36.26 -4.81
CA TYR A 118 -8.32 36.26 -3.51
C TYR A 118 -8.15 34.89 -2.86
N PHE A 119 -7.83 34.90 -1.58
CA PHE A 119 -7.72 33.69 -0.77
C PHE A 119 -8.87 33.65 0.23
N ASP A 120 -9.54 32.50 0.31
CA ASP A 120 -10.69 32.30 1.17
C ASP A 120 -10.31 32.24 2.66
N GLU A 121 -11.28 31.98 3.54
CA GLU A 121 -11.05 31.93 4.99
C GLU A 121 -10.08 30.83 5.45
N HIS A 122 -9.84 29.81 4.63
CA HIS A 122 -8.88 28.74 4.88
C HIS A 122 -7.52 29.00 4.20
N GLY A 123 -7.38 30.12 3.49
CA GLY A 123 -6.16 30.47 2.77
C GLY A 123 -6.04 29.81 1.39
N ILE A 124 -7.13 29.27 0.84
CA ILE A 124 -7.15 28.63 -0.47
C ILE A 124 -7.49 29.66 -1.55
N MET A 125 -6.74 29.67 -2.65
CA MET A 125 -6.95 30.58 -3.77
C MET A 125 -8.31 30.34 -4.45
N VAL A 126 -9.12 31.39 -4.52
CA VAL A 126 -10.43 31.36 -5.18
C VAL A 126 -10.30 31.35 -6.70
N ARG A 127 -11.18 30.59 -7.36
CA ARG A 127 -11.32 30.46 -8.81
C ARG A 127 -12.78 30.60 -9.22
N GLY A 128 -13.04 30.92 -10.48
CA GLY A 128 -14.40 31.02 -11.02
C GLY A 128 -15.22 32.17 -10.42
N ASN A 129 -16.54 32.03 -10.35
CA ASN A 129 -17.42 33.06 -9.80
C ASN A 129 -17.54 32.93 -8.28
N HIS A 130 -17.34 34.03 -7.54
CA HIS A 130 -17.37 34.02 -6.08
C HIS A 130 -18.00 35.29 -5.51
N VAL A 131 -18.64 35.21 -4.35
CA VAL A 131 -19.15 36.38 -3.63
C VAL A 131 -18.18 36.78 -2.54
N ILE A 132 -17.68 38.02 -2.58
CA ILE A 132 -16.73 38.56 -1.60
C ILE A 132 -17.26 39.91 -1.12
N ASP A 133 -17.39 40.08 0.19
CA ASP A 133 -17.97 41.27 0.83
C ASP A 133 -19.31 41.72 0.21
N GLY A 134 -20.15 40.73 -0.15
CA GLY A 134 -21.47 40.95 -0.74
C GLY A 134 -21.48 41.38 -2.21
N TYR A 135 -20.36 41.27 -2.93
CA TYR A 135 -20.31 41.52 -4.38
C TYR A 135 -19.89 40.26 -5.14
N ASN A 136 -20.39 40.09 -6.36
CA ASN A 136 -19.93 39.02 -7.25
C ASN A 136 -18.54 39.37 -7.81
N TYR A 137 -17.65 38.39 -7.90
CA TYR A 137 -16.32 38.50 -8.47
C TYR A 137 -16.08 37.31 -9.41
N VAL A 138 -15.37 37.56 -10.51
CA VAL A 138 -15.01 36.55 -11.51
C VAL A 138 -13.51 36.38 -11.50
N PHE A 139 -13.05 35.14 -11.38
CA PHE A 139 -11.66 34.73 -11.43
C PHE A 139 -11.45 33.68 -12.53
N GLN A 140 -10.26 33.68 -13.15
CA GLN A 140 -9.83 32.66 -14.08
C GLN A 140 -9.52 31.34 -13.35
N GLN A 141 -9.27 30.26 -14.10
CA GLN A 141 -8.91 28.96 -13.52
C GLN A 141 -7.55 28.95 -12.82
N ASN A 142 -6.63 29.83 -13.22
CA ASN A 142 -5.38 30.08 -12.50
C ASN A 142 -5.56 31.05 -11.32
N GLY A 143 -6.80 31.39 -10.94
CA GLY A 143 -7.14 32.29 -9.84
C GLY A 143 -7.01 33.79 -10.14
N ALA A 144 -6.57 34.17 -11.34
CA ALA A 144 -6.40 35.57 -11.70
C ALA A 144 -7.76 36.30 -11.70
N PHE A 145 -7.85 37.40 -10.96
CA PHE A 145 -9.03 38.26 -10.92
C PHE A 145 -9.33 38.87 -12.29
N VAL A 146 -10.58 38.74 -12.73
CA VAL A 146 -11.08 39.27 -14.00
C VAL A 146 -11.93 40.51 -13.79
N SER A 147 -12.99 40.40 -12.98
CA SER A 147 -13.96 41.49 -12.84
C SER A 147 -14.78 41.40 -11.56
N LYS A 148 -15.23 42.57 -11.08
CA LYS A 148 -16.18 42.71 -9.97
C LYS A 148 -17.55 43.06 -10.55
N GLY A 149 -18.55 42.27 -10.24
CA GLY A 149 -19.96 42.46 -10.59
C GLY A 149 -20.76 43.19 -9.49
N ASP A 150 -22.08 43.18 -9.67
CA ASP A 150 -23.02 43.86 -8.79
C ASP A 150 -23.09 43.24 -7.39
N LYS A 151 -23.65 44.03 -6.46
CA LYS A 151 -23.94 43.57 -5.11
C LYS A 151 -24.89 42.37 -5.19
N SER A 152 -24.53 41.26 -4.57
CA SER A 152 -25.32 40.04 -4.56
C SER A 152 -26.64 40.30 -3.83
N ASP A 153 -27.77 39.94 -4.46
CA ASP A 153 -29.11 40.05 -3.88
C ASP A 153 -29.36 39.07 -2.71
N GLU A 154 -28.37 38.23 -2.33
CA GLU A 154 -28.54 37.11 -1.39
C GLU A 154 -27.98 37.27 0.04
N VAL A 155 -27.36 38.40 0.47
CA VAL A 155 -26.66 38.43 1.78
C VAL A 155 -27.07 39.58 2.71
N ASP A 156 -27.82 39.25 3.78
CA ASP A 156 -27.91 40.02 5.03
C ASP A 156 -26.83 39.51 6.00
N GLU A 157 -25.76 40.30 6.20
CA GLU A 157 -24.57 39.93 7.00
C GLU A 157 -24.85 39.71 8.50
N THR A 158 -26.04 40.04 8.99
CA THR A 158 -26.44 39.77 10.38
C THR A 158 -27.00 38.36 10.60
N LYS A 159 -27.13 37.59 9.52
CA LYS A 159 -27.78 36.28 9.50
C LYS A 159 -26.83 35.21 8.98
N LYS A 160 -26.93 34.00 9.52
CA LYS A 160 -26.23 32.82 9.00
C LYS A 160 -26.57 32.66 7.52
N ASN A 161 -25.52 32.59 6.70
CA ASN A 161 -25.58 32.42 5.25
C ASN A 161 -24.42 31.51 4.84
N GLY A 162 -24.65 30.58 3.91
CA GLY A 162 -23.65 29.60 3.47
C GLY A 162 -23.54 28.38 4.40
N TRP A 163 -22.43 27.65 4.29
CA TRP A 163 -22.15 26.48 5.14
C TRP A 163 -21.84 26.91 6.57
N VAL A 164 -22.48 26.27 7.55
CA VAL A 164 -22.28 26.50 8.97
C VAL A 164 -22.14 25.15 9.66
N LYS A 165 -21.04 24.95 10.38
CA LYS A 165 -20.83 23.77 11.22
C LYS A 165 -21.49 24.00 12.59
N GLU A 166 -22.40 23.12 12.98
CA GLU A 166 -23.00 23.12 14.32
C GLU A 166 -22.75 21.74 14.95
N GLY A 167 -21.90 21.68 15.99
CA GLY A 167 -21.39 20.42 16.52
C GLY A 167 -20.51 19.69 15.50
N THR A 168 -20.81 18.42 15.22
CA THR A 168 -20.11 17.60 14.22
C THR A 168 -20.73 17.66 12.83
N GLN A 169 -21.85 18.37 12.66
CA GLN A 169 -22.64 18.36 11.43
C GLN A 169 -22.54 19.69 10.69
N PHE A 170 -22.64 19.62 9.36
CA PHE A 170 -22.70 20.80 8.49
C PHE A 170 -24.14 21.08 8.05
N TYR A 171 -24.47 22.36 7.95
CA TYR A 171 -25.77 22.85 7.51
C TYR A 171 -25.57 23.97 6.51
N TYR A 172 -26.47 24.13 5.55
CA TYR A 172 -26.45 25.30 4.67
C TYR A 172 -27.56 26.27 5.09
N TYR A 173 -27.20 27.52 5.34
CA TYR A 173 -28.12 28.57 5.73
C TYR A 173 -28.34 29.57 4.60
N LYS A 174 -29.57 30.05 4.46
CA LYS A 174 -29.89 31.28 3.73
C LYS A 174 -30.70 32.19 4.65
N ASN A 175 -30.15 33.33 5.03
CA ASN A 175 -30.76 34.33 5.90
C ASN A 175 -31.33 33.74 7.21
N ASP A 176 -30.49 33.03 7.97
CA ASP A 176 -30.85 32.30 9.21
C ASP A 176 -31.80 31.11 9.04
N VAL A 177 -32.24 30.81 7.83
CA VAL A 177 -33.06 29.64 7.55
C VAL A 177 -32.16 28.47 7.13
N LYS A 178 -32.18 27.41 7.94
CA LYS A 178 -31.54 26.13 7.61
C LYS A 178 -32.24 25.53 6.39
N GLN A 179 -31.50 25.37 5.30
CA GLN A 179 -32.02 24.83 4.04
C GLN A 179 -32.16 23.31 4.14
N SER A 180 -33.06 22.74 3.32
CA SER A 180 -33.35 21.31 3.24
C SER A 180 -33.50 20.87 1.79
N GLY A 181 -33.25 19.60 1.49
CA GLY A 181 -33.33 19.01 0.16
C GLY A 181 -32.07 19.25 -0.69
N TRP A 182 -32.24 19.19 -2.01
CA TRP A 182 -31.15 19.38 -2.98
C TRP A 182 -30.62 20.82 -2.97
N LEU A 183 -29.31 20.96 -2.87
CA LEU A 183 -28.60 22.23 -2.95
C LEU A 183 -27.55 22.15 -4.07
N THR A 184 -27.54 23.13 -4.98
CA THR A 184 -26.53 23.22 -6.04
C THR A 184 -25.72 24.51 -5.86
N LEU A 185 -24.40 24.38 -5.77
CA LEU A 185 -23.44 25.49 -5.66
C LEU A 185 -22.40 25.35 -6.77
N GLY A 186 -22.52 26.16 -7.81
CA GLY A 186 -21.71 25.97 -9.04
C GLY A 186 -22.03 24.64 -9.71
N GLU A 187 -21.01 23.85 -10.03
CA GLU A 187 -21.15 22.50 -10.61
C GLU A 187 -21.40 21.42 -9.55
N LYS A 188 -21.29 21.76 -8.26
CA LYS A 188 -21.42 20.81 -7.15
C LYS A 188 -22.87 20.74 -6.68
N LYS A 189 -23.39 19.52 -6.52
CA LYS A 189 -24.68 19.23 -5.88
C LYS A 189 -24.45 18.68 -4.47
N TYR A 190 -25.39 18.91 -3.56
CA TYR A 190 -25.40 18.45 -2.18
C TYR A 190 -26.82 18.07 -1.78
N TYR A 191 -27.00 17.32 -0.70
CA TYR A 191 -28.32 17.09 -0.11
C TYR A 191 -28.33 17.41 1.39
N LEU A 192 -29.30 18.21 1.80
CA LEU A 192 -29.52 18.64 3.18
C LEU A 192 -30.74 17.89 3.73
N GLY A 193 -30.50 16.81 4.48
CA GLY A 193 -31.53 15.84 4.85
C GLY A 193 -31.44 15.35 6.29
N GLY A 194 -32.13 14.25 6.57
CA GLY A 194 -32.33 13.77 7.94
C GLY A 194 -33.39 14.56 8.70
N SER A 195 -33.61 14.24 9.98
CA SER A 195 -34.61 14.91 10.83
C SER A 195 -34.27 16.37 11.14
N ASP A 196 -33.03 16.79 10.86
CA ASP A 196 -32.46 18.07 11.26
C ASP A 196 -31.87 18.89 10.09
N ASN A 197 -32.05 18.45 8.84
CA ASN A 197 -31.58 19.10 7.61
C ASN A 197 -30.05 19.26 7.52
N ARG A 198 -29.30 18.33 8.10
CA ARG A 198 -27.83 18.28 7.98
C ARG A 198 -27.40 17.90 6.57
N MET A 199 -26.21 18.32 6.18
CA MET A 199 -25.53 17.85 4.98
C MET A 199 -25.35 16.34 5.08
N LEU A 200 -25.90 15.61 4.11
CA LEU A 200 -25.69 14.18 4.03
C LEU A 200 -24.36 13.88 3.33
N ILE A 201 -23.71 12.81 3.79
CA ILE A 201 -22.43 12.30 3.29
C ILE A 201 -22.56 10.79 3.06
N GLY A 202 -21.67 10.21 2.26
CA GLY A 202 -21.70 8.79 1.90
C GLY A 202 -22.93 8.42 1.07
N THR A 203 -23.23 7.12 1.01
CA THR A 203 -24.36 6.58 0.25
C THR A 203 -25.68 6.81 1.01
N GLN A 204 -26.66 7.43 0.36
CA GLN A 204 -27.95 7.79 0.93
C GLN A 204 -29.09 7.43 -0.02
N LYS A 205 -30.21 6.97 0.56
CA LYS A 205 -31.44 6.71 -0.19
C LYS A 205 -32.41 7.88 0.02
N ILE A 206 -32.67 8.63 -1.04
CA ILE A 206 -33.51 9.84 -1.05
C ILE A 206 -34.61 9.64 -2.07
N ASP A 207 -35.87 9.76 -1.65
CA ASP A 207 -37.06 9.59 -2.52
C ASP A 207 -37.04 8.30 -3.36
N GLY A 208 -36.52 7.21 -2.75
CA GLY A 208 -36.42 5.89 -3.37
C GLY A 208 -35.24 5.71 -4.32
N LYS A 209 -34.41 6.74 -4.53
CA LYS A 209 -33.19 6.70 -5.37
C LYS A 209 -31.93 6.77 -4.50
N THR A 210 -30.89 6.07 -4.93
CA THR A 210 -29.58 6.08 -4.26
C THR A 210 -28.72 7.20 -4.82
N TYR A 211 -28.07 7.92 -3.92
CA TYR A 211 -27.16 9.03 -4.21
C TYR A 211 -25.93 8.88 -3.32
N THR A 212 -24.74 9.08 -3.89
CA THR A 212 -23.48 8.99 -3.13
C THR A 212 -22.86 10.36 -3.01
N PHE A 213 -22.54 10.76 -1.79
CA PHE A 213 -21.93 12.05 -1.47
C PHE A 213 -20.52 11.83 -0.89
N ALA A 214 -19.56 12.67 -1.25
CA ALA A 214 -18.23 12.69 -0.62
C ALA A 214 -18.31 13.12 0.85
N GLN A 215 -17.21 12.98 1.60
CA GLN A 215 -17.13 13.42 3.00
C GLN A 215 -17.34 14.93 3.18
N ASN A 216 -17.07 15.72 2.14
CA ASN A 216 -17.39 17.14 2.08
C ASN A 216 -18.82 17.44 1.54
N GLY A 217 -19.66 16.41 1.38
CA GLY A 217 -21.08 16.49 0.99
C GLY A 217 -21.36 16.65 -0.50
N VAL A 218 -20.33 16.71 -1.35
CA VAL A 218 -20.52 16.84 -2.80
C VAL A 218 -21.09 15.56 -3.38
N LEU A 219 -22.17 15.66 -4.15
CA LEU A 219 -22.78 14.58 -4.90
C LEU A 219 -21.79 14.07 -5.95
N LEU A 220 -21.47 12.79 -5.84
CA LEU A 220 -20.60 12.08 -6.76
C LEU A 220 -21.41 11.42 -7.90
N SER A 221 -22.64 10.97 -7.64
CA SER A 221 -23.46 10.23 -8.62
C SER A 221 -24.97 10.26 -8.32
N GLU A 222 -25.82 10.19 -9.36
CA GLU A 222 -27.29 10.11 -9.27
C GLU A 222 -27.93 8.95 -10.09
N GLY A 223 -28.63 8.01 -9.43
CA GLY A 223 -29.52 6.97 -10.00
C GLY A 223 -28.85 5.64 -10.39
N GLY A 224 -29.48 4.46 -10.34
CA GLY A 224 -30.81 3.98 -9.91
C GLY A 224 -30.89 2.43 -10.07
N SER A 225 -31.67 1.75 -9.21
CA SER A 225 -31.93 0.29 -9.07
C SER A 225 -30.77 -0.68 -9.41
N ASP A 226 -30.24 -1.38 -8.40
CA ASP A 226 -29.44 -2.63 -8.30
C ASP A 226 -28.84 -3.36 -9.54
N THR A 227 -28.89 -2.83 -10.76
CA THR A 227 -28.57 -3.55 -11.99
C THR A 227 -27.92 -2.71 -13.10
N ASP A 228 -27.73 -1.39 -12.97
CA ASP A 228 -27.11 -0.56 -14.03
C ASP A 228 -25.85 0.22 -13.60
N TYR A 229 -25.26 -0.11 -12.45
CA TYR A 229 -24.12 0.59 -11.85
C TYR A 229 -22.75 0.01 -12.27
N ALA A 230 -22.60 -0.42 -13.53
CA ALA A 230 -21.40 -1.11 -14.03
C ALA A 230 -20.48 -0.26 -14.95
N ASP A 231 -20.83 1.00 -15.28
CA ASP A 231 -20.18 1.71 -16.39
C ASP A 231 -19.63 3.13 -16.12
N ALA A 232 -19.74 3.69 -14.90
CA ALA A 232 -19.30 5.08 -14.65
C ALA A 232 -18.00 5.24 -13.83
N TYR A 233 -17.67 4.29 -12.95
CA TYR A 233 -16.46 4.35 -12.10
C TYR A 233 -15.31 3.46 -12.61
N SER A 234 -15.60 2.49 -13.49
CA SER A 234 -14.60 2.02 -14.44
C SER A 234 -14.37 3.14 -15.46
N ALA A 235 -13.41 4.03 -15.21
CA ALA A 235 -13.01 5.00 -16.21
C ALA A 235 -12.72 4.27 -17.53
N THR A 236 -13.49 4.57 -18.59
CA THR A 236 -13.12 4.22 -19.98
C THR A 236 -11.68 4.60 -20.30
N GLU A 237 -11.10 5.54 -19.55
CA GLU A 237 -9.77 6.08 -19.75
C GLU A 237 -8.63 5.08 -19.50
N TYR A 238 -8.77 4.10 -18.60
CA TYR A 238 -7.74 3.06 -18.41
C TYR A 238 -8.31 1.65 -18.21
N ARG A 239 -9.61 1.44 -18.42
CA ARG A 239 -10.28 0.13 -18.22
C ARG A 239 -9.57 -1.02 -18.92
N THR A 240 -9.12 -0.80 -20.15
CA THR A 240 -8.35 -1.78 -20.94
C THR A 240 -7.02 -2.13 -20.27
N ASP A 241 -6.34 -1.15 -19.70
CA ASP A 241 -5.01 -1.32 -19.12
C ASP A 241 -5.06 -1.88 -17.69
N LYS A 242 -6.10 -1.51 -16.91
CA LYS A 242 -6.44 -2.19 -15.65
C LYS A 242 -6.73 -3.67 -15.89
N SER A 243 -7.59 -3.97 -16.86
CA SER A 243 -7.95 -5.36 -17.21
C SER A 243 -6.71 -6.14 -17.61
N LYS A 244 -5.87 -5.60 -18.50
CA LYS A 244 -4.62 -6.28 -18.89
C LYS A 244 -3.68 -6.51 -17.72
N LEU A 245 -3.55 -5.56 -16.79
CA LEU A 245 -2.71 -5.75 -15.62
C LEU A 245 -3.27 -6.88 -14.74
N VAL A 246 -4.57 -6.90 -14.46
CA VAL A 246 -5.19 -8.01 -13.73
C VAL A 246 -5.02 -9.33 -14.47
N ASP A 247 -5.26 -9.36 -15.79
CA ASP A 247 -5.08 -10.56 -16.61
C ASP A 247 -3.62 -11.04 -16.49
N TYR A 248 -2.63 -10.14 -16.53
CA TYR A 248 -1.23 -10.52 -16.36
C TYR A 248 -0.88 -11.00 -14.95
N LEU A 249 -1.46 -10.38 -13.91
CA LEU A 249 -1.26 -10.81 -12.53
C LEU A 249 -1.90 -12.18 -12.30
N ASN A 250 -3.09 -12.41 -12.86
CA ASN A 250 -3.78 -13.69 -12.83
C ASN A 250 -3.11 -14.73 -13.72
N ASP A 251 -2.45 -14.34 -14.82
CA ASP A 251 -1.59 -15.24 -15.60
C ASP A 251 -0.41 -15.74 -14.74
N GLU A 252 0.22 -14.87 -13.92
CA GLU A 252 1.28 -15.29 -13.00
C GLU A 252 0.71 -16.07 -11.79
N ARG A 253 -0.52 -15.81 -11.33
CA ARG A 253 -1.19 -16.64 -10.30
C ARG A 253 -1.63 -18.02 -10.82
N ASP A 254 -2.16 -18.09 -12.03
CA ASP A 254 -2.49 -19.35 -12.72
C ASP A 254 -1.20 -20.16 -12.95
N TYR A 255 -0.08 -19.48 -13.26
CA TYR A 255 1.24 -20.10 -13.32
C TYR A 255 1.63 -20.77 -11.99
N GLU A 256 1.32 -20.16 -10.86
CA GLU A 256 1.49 -20.73 -9.51
C GLU A 256 0.34 -21.67 -9.07
N LYS A 257 -0.67 -21.91 -9.93
CA LYS A 257 -2.02 -22.46 -9.63
C LYS A 257 -2.58 -21.95 -8.29
N LEU A 258 -2.68 -20.64 -8.18
CA LEU A 258 -3.48 -19.96 -7.19
C LEU A 258 -4.83 -19.62 -7.83
N ASP A 259 -5.86 -19.50 -7.01
CA ASP A 259 -7.14 -19.00 -7.49
C ASP A 259 -6.94 -17.61 -8.10
N GLU A 260 -7.61 -17.34 -9.23
CA GLU A 260 -7.58 -16.02 -9.87
C GLU A 260 -8.04 -14.97 -8.87
N LEU A 261 -7.32 -13.84 -8.81
CA LEU A 261 -7.84 -12.67 -8.12
C LEU A 261 -9.08 -12.20 -8.87
N SER A 262 -10.21 -12.23 -8.19
CA SER A 262 -11.42 -11.61 -8.66
C SER A 262 -11.21 -10.11 -8.70
N TRP A 263 -11.22 -9.51 -9.90
CA TRP A 263 -11.18 -8.07 -10.00
C TRP A 263 -12.45 -7.50 -9.38
N VAL A 264 -12.29 -6.91 -8.20
CA VAL A 264 -13.34 -6.24 -7.45
C VAL A 264 -13.71 -4.97 -8.17
N ARG A 265 -14.75 -5.07 -8.98
CA ARG A 265 -15.39 -3.93 -9.61
C ARG A 265 -16.38 -3.22 -8.68
N SER A 266 -16.42 -3.61 -7.40
CA SER A 266 -17.26 -2.95 -6.41
C SER A 266 -16.83 -1.49 -6.27
N ASP A 267 -17.79 -0.58 -6.10
CA ASP A 267 -17.57 0.87 -6.12
C ASP A 267 -16.62 1.41 -5.02
N GLY A 268 -16.20 0.53 -4.11
CA GLY A 268 -15.38 0.81 -2.94
C GLY A 268 -13.88 0.62 -3.18
N LEU A 269 -13.45 -0.62 -3.42
CA LEU A 269 -12.03 -0.98 -3.48
C LEU A 269 -11.34 -0.44 -4.73
N ASP A 270 -11.98 -0.51 -5.92
CA ASP A 270 -11.44 0.10 -7.15
C ASP A 270 -11.36 1.64 -7.04
N LYS A 271 -12.24 2.23 -6.24
CA LYS A 271 -12.20 3.67 -5.92
C LYS A 271 -11.08 4.00 -4.94
N ALA A 272 -10.82 3.16 -3.95
CA ALA A 272 -9.67 3.31 -3.05
C ALA A 272 -8.36 3.28 -3.85
N ALA A 273 -8.19 2.26 -4.72
CA ALA A 273 -7.02 2.14 -5.58
C ALA A 273 -6.86 3.34 -6.53
N TYR A 274 -7.96 3.86 -7.10
CA TYR A 274 -7.92 5.07 -7.93
C TYR A 274 -7.51 6.34 -7.16
N ILE A 275 -8.09 6.57 -5.98
CA ILE A 275 -7.70 7.71 -5.12
C ILE A 275 -6.21 7.62 -4.85
N ARG A 276 -5.75 6.42 -4.49
CA ARG A 276 -4.36 6.20 -4.14
C ARG A 276 -3.40 6.41 -5.31
N ALA A 277 -3.75 5.96 -6.51
CA ALA A 277 -2.96 6.22 -7.71
C ALA A 277 -2.77 7.72 -7.98
N ASN A 278 -3.79 8.54 -7.71
CA ASN A 278 -3.69 10.00 -7.86
C ASN A 278 -2.88 10.66 -6.74
N GLU A 279 -2.94 10.15 -5.51
CA GLU A 279 -2.07 10.61 -4.41
C GLU A 279 -0.59 10.37 -4.75
N LEU A 280 -0.28 9.21 -5.33
CA LEU A 280 1.07 8.78 -5.70
C LEU A 280 1.66 9.51 -6.93
N VAL A 281 0.83 10.17 -7.72
CA VAL A 281 1.29 11.06 -8.80
C VAL A 281 2.02 12.28 -8.22
N ASP A 282 1.50 12.83 -7.12
CA ASP A 282 2.05 14.02 -6.47
C ASP A 282 3.16 13.65 -5.46
N ASP A 283 3.04 12.50 -4.78
CA ASP A 283 3.98 11.99 -3.78
C ASP A 283 4.10 10.46 -3.84
N PHE A 284 5.15 9.96 -4.51
CA PHE A 284 5.36 8.53 -4.74
C PHE A 284 5.97 7.83 -3.51
N SER A 285 5.21 7.78 -2.42
CA SER A 285 5.60 7.18 -1.14
C SER A 285 4.42 6.43 -0.51
N TYR A 286 4.71 5.49 0.41
CA TYR A 286 3.67 4.75 1.14
C TYR A 286 2.89 5.63 2.13
N ASP A 287 3.48 6.74 2.56
CA ASP A 287 2.79 7.74 3.37
C ASP A 287 1.79 8.50 2.50
N ARG A 288 0.55 8.65 2.97
CA ARG A 288 -0.43 9.45 2.22
C ARG A 288 -0.18 10.94 2.45
N PRO A 289 -0.51 11.82 1.48
CA PRO A 289 -0.24 13.27 1.56
C PRO A 289 -0.87 14.01 2.76
N ASN A 290 -1.83 13.37 3.43
CA ASN A 290 -2.55 13.88 4.60
C ASN A 290 -2.03 13.29 5.94
N GLY A 291 -0.94 12.51 5.92
CA GLY A 291 -0.36 11.85 7.09
C GLY A 291 -1.22 10.70 7.64
N LYS A 292 -2.16 10.17 6.84
CA LYS A 292 -3.04 9.05 7.18
C LYS A 292 -2.59 7.77 6.49
N SER A 293 -3.03 6.61 6.98
CA SER A 293 -2.71 5.32 6.37
C SER A 293 -3.68 4.94 5.24
N LEU A 294 -3.37 3.85 4.53
CA LEU A 294 -4.31 3.17 3.65
C LEU A 294 -5.56 2.72 4.42
N ASP A 295 -5.41 2.24 5.66
CA ASP A 295 -6.55 1.82 6.49
C ASP A 295 -7.51 2.97 6.77
N ASP A 296 -6.98 4.18 6.98
CA ASP A 296 -7.82 5.37 7.10
C ASP A 296 -8.60 5.67 5.80
N LEU A 297 -8.03 5.35 4.62
CA LEU A 297 -8.76 5.45 3.34
C LEU A 297 -9.89 4.42 3.28
N MET A 298 -9.61 3.18 3.69
CA MET A 298 -10.58 2.10 3.71
C MET A 298 -11.74 2.42 4.67
N ASP A 299 -11.44 2.92 5.87
CA ASP A 299 -12.40 3.39 6.86
C ASP A 299 -13.22 4.59 6.36
N ASP A 300 -12.58 5.59 5.73
CA ASP A 300 -13.25 6.76 5.14
C ASP A 300 -14.24 6.36 4.03
N LEU A 301 -13.93 5.27 3.30
CA LEU A 301 -14.75 4.67 2.27
C LEU A 301 -15.73 3.61 2.80
N LYS A 302 -15.67 3.30 4.10
CA LYS A 302 -16.47 2.28 4.78
C LYS A 302 -16.32 0.89 4.17
N LEU A 303 -15.10 0.55 3.83
CA LEU A 303 -14.71 -0.75 3.31
C LEU A 303 -14.26 -1.61 4.48
N ASP A 304 -14.99 -2.70 4.71
CA ASP A 304 -14.79 -3.61 5.82
C ASP A 304 -14.15 -4.87 5.26
N TYR A 305 -12.83 -4.82 5.12
CA TYR A 305 -12.00 -5.92 4.66
C TYR A 305 -11.07 -6.32 5.79
N ASP A 306 -10.95 -7.61 6.05
CA ASP A 306 -10.12 -8.13 7.14
C ASP A 306 -8.63 -8.10 6.76
N MET A 307 -8.33 -8.12 5.46
CA MET A 307 -6.98 -8.01 4.93
C MET A 307 -6.94 -7.13 3.69
N VAL A 308 -6.07 -6.10 3.66
CA VAL A 308 -5.82 -5.25 2.48
C VAL A 308 -4.33 -4.95 2.40
N GLU A 309 -3.68 -5.29 1.28
CA GLU A 309 -2.29 -4.90 1.01
C GLU A 309 -2.21 -3.99 -0.22
N GLU A 310 -1.31 -3.02 -0.17
CA GLU A 310 -1.08 -2.04 -1.24
C GLU A 310 0.29 -2.22 -1.87
N HIS A 311 0.33 -2.23 -3.20
CA HIS A 311 1.56 -2.13 -3.98
C HIS A 311 1.41 -1.14 -5.11
N PHE A 312 2.47 -0.40 -5.42
CA PHE A 312 2.43 0.61 -6.47
C PHE A 312 3.74 0.77 -7.22
N VAL A 313 3.65 1.06 -8.52
CA VAL A 313 4.80 1.18 -9.43
C VAL A 313 4.58 2.31 -10.44
N LYS A 314 5.68 2.91 -10.91
CA LYS A 314 5.68 3.76 -12.11
C LYS A 314 6.11 2.94 -13.31
N ALA A 315 5.32 2.96 -14.38
CA ALA A 315 5.61 2.15 -15.56
C ALA A 315 5.00 2.75 -16.83
N ALA A 316 5.58 2.44 -18.00
CA ALA A 316 5.08 2.94 -19.28
C ALA A 316 3.84 2.19 -19.80
N SER A 317 3.61 0.97 -19.32
CA SER A 317 2.52 0.09 -19.77
C SER A 317 2.13 -0.93 -18.69
N PRO A 318 0.98 -1.60 -18.80
CA PRO A 318 0.59 -2.67 -17.87
C PRO A 318 1.60 -3.82 -17.81
N LYS A 319 2.26 -4.14 -18.94
CA LYS A 319 3.25 -5.22 -18.96
C LYS A 319 4.55 -4.80 -18.28
N ASP A 320 4.90 -3.52 -18.31
CA ASP A 320 6.02 -2.99 -17.55
C ASP A 320 5.68 -2.87 -16.06
N ALA A 321 4.44 -2.50 -15.74
CA ALA A 321 3.95 -2.48 -14.36
C ALA A 321 4.03 -3.87 -13.72
N LEU A 322 3.60 -4.92 -14.44
CA LEU A 322 3.77 -6.31 -14.01
C LEU A 322 5.25 -6.63 -13.70
N ARG A 323 6.18 -6.24 -14.58
CA ARG A 323 7.61 -6.51 -14.39
C ARG A 323 8.15 -5.81 -13.15
N GLU A 324 7.79 -4.55 -12.94
CA GLU A 324 8.23 -3.81 -11.74
C GLU A 324 7.61 -4.37 -10.47
N LEU A 325 6.34 -4.76 -10.49
CA LEU A 325 5.68 -5.43 -9.36
C LEU A 325 6.36 -6.77 -9.02
N PHE A 326 6.76 -7.55 -10.02
CA PHE A 326 7.49 -8.82 -9.79
C PHE A 326 8.99 -8.64 -9.54
N ASN A 327 9.55 -7.44 -9.71
CA ASN A 327 10.89 -7.10 -9.24
C ASN A 327 10.88 -6.66 -7.77
N ASP A 328 9.72 -6.24 -7.25
CA ASP A 328 9.52 -5.97 -5.84
C ASP A 328 9.09 -7.27 -5.13
N ARG A 329 9.99 -7.80 -4.31
CA ARG A 329 9.79 -9.01 -3.50
C ARG A 329 8.49 -8.98 -2.68
N TRP A 330 8.06 -7.81 -2.21
CA TRP A 330 6.87 -7.69 -1.38
C TRP A 330 5.59 -7.70 -2.21
N ALA A 331 5.60 -7.03 -3.36
CA ALA A 331 4.49 -7.08 -4.29
C ALA A 331 4.33 -8.48 -4.89
N GLU A 332 5.42 -9.12 -5.33
CA GLU A 332 5.40 -10.52 -5.79
C GLU A 332 4.84 -11.46 -4.72
N ARG A 333 5.27 -11.32 -3.45
CA ARG A 333 4.75 -12.12 -2.32
C ARG A 333 3.25 -11.99 -2.19
N ASP A 334 2.74 -10.77 -2.13
CA ASP A 334 1.31 -10.56 -1.85
C ASP A 334 0.46 -10.93 -3.07
N ILE A 335 0.92 -10.64 -4.29
CA ILE A 335 0.25 -11.07 -5.54
C ILE A 335 0.12 -12.59 -5.60
N LEU A 336 1.09 -13.34 -5.08
CA LEU A 336 1.11 -14.81 -5.09
C LEU A 336 0.65 -15.43 -3.76
N ASN A 337 0.03 -14.67 -2.87
CA ASN A 337 -0.54 -15.20 -1.63
C ASN A 337 -1.99 -15.65 -1.86
N GLU A 338 -2.30 -16.90 -1.45
CA GLU A 338 -3.61 -17.55 -1.59
C GLU A 338 -4.69 -16.95 -0.69
N ASP A 339 -4.29 -16.28 0.39
CA ASP A 339 -5.20 -15.59 1.29
C ASP A 339 -5.83 -14.36 0.63
N PHE A 340 -5.20 -13.82 -0.44
CA PHE A 340 -5.83 -12.82 -1.29
C PHE A 340 -6.56 -13.48 -2.45
N ASN A 341 -7.84 -13.15 -2.59
CA ASN A 341 -8.72 -13.66 -3.64
C ASN A 341 -9.41 -12.53 -4.43
N GLU A 342 -9.18 -11.28 -4.04
CA GLU A 342 -9.79 -10.09 -4.61
C GLU A 342 -8.72 -9.03 -4.89
N ILE A 343 -8.81 -8.35 -6.04
CA ILE A 343 -7.89 -7.28 -6.45
C ILE A 343 -8.64 -6.04 -6.91
N ALA A 344 -8.10 -4.86 -6.64
CA ALA A 344 -8.48 -3.60 -7.28
C ALA A 344 -7.28 -2.91 -7.90
N VAL A 345 -7.49 -2.17 -9.00
CA VAL A 345 -6.39 -1.53 -9.74
C VAL A 345 -6.66 -0.04 -9.94
N GLY A 346 -5.76 0.79 -9.44
CA GLY A 346 -5.70 2.23 -9.69
C GLY A 346 -4.70 2.56 -10.79
N ILE A 347 -5.06 3.44 -11.73
CA ILE A 347 -4.12 3.99 -12.70
C ILE A 347 -4.31 5.51 -12.74
N ALA A 348 -3.21 6.25 -12.63
CA ALA A 348 -3.15 7.69 -12.82
C ALA A 348 -1.93 8.06 -13.67
N LYS A 349 -1.91 9.29 -14.19
CA LYS A 349 -0.80 9.83 -14.98
C LYS A 349 -0.29 11.12 -14.36
N ASP A 350 1.02 11.27 -14.31
CA ASP A 350 1.65 12.52 -13.91
C ASP A 350 1.70 13.54 -15.05
N SER A 351 2.15 14.75 -14.75
CA SER A 351 2.29 15.83 -15.73
C SER A 351 3.32 15.56 -16.85
N ASN A 352 4.11 14.49 -16.72
CA ASN A 352 5.11 14.05 -17.69
C ASN A 352 4.62 12.85 -18.53
N ASP A 353 3.33 12.51 -18.46
CA ASP A 353 2.72 11.35 -19.13
C ASP A 353 3.23 9.99 -18.60
N GLU A 354 3.87 9.94 -17.43
CA GLU A 354 4.31 8.72 -16.76
C GLU A 354 3.14 8.12 -15.94
N TYR A 355 2.87 6.82 -16.11
CA TYR A 355 1.75 6.18 -15.41
C TYR A 355 2.18 5.68 -14.04
N VAL A 356 1.31 5.88 -13.06
CA VAL A 356 1.34 5.28 -11.73
C VAL A 356 0.27 4.20 -11.68
N TYR A 357 0.69 2.97 -11.35
CA TYR A 357 -0.19 1.83 -11.12
C TYR A 357 -0.23 1.54 -9.62
N VAL A 358 -1.43 1.28 -9.10
CA VAL A 358 -1.66 0.82 -7.72
C VAL A 358 -2.48 -0.46 -7.79
N ILE A 359 -2.08 -1.48 -7.04
CA ILE A 359 -2.91 -2.65 -6.78
C ILE A 359 -3.25 -2.70 -5.30
N LEU A 360 -4.50 -3.04 -5.00
CA LEU A 360 -4.94 -3.39 -3.66
C LEU A 360 -5.40 -4.85 -3.67
N LEU A 361 -4.83 -5.67 -2.81
CA LEU A 361 -5.14 -7.10 -2.68
C LEU A 361 -5.92 -7.34 -1.40
N THR A 362 -7.00 -8.13 -1.45
CA THR A 362 -7.83 -8.42 -0.27
C THR A 362 -8.36 -9.87 -0.27
N ASP A 363 -8.79 -10.33 0.89
CA ASP A 363 -9.31 -11.68 1.17
C ASP A 363 -10.80 -11.84 0.85
N GLY A 364 -11.43 -10.81 0.28
CA GLY A 364 -12.81 -10.85 -0.18
C GLY A 364 -13.85 -10.79 0.92
N GLY A 365 -13.46 -10.45 2.16
CA GLY A 365 -14.34 -10.05 3.27
C GLY A 365 -15.67 -10.81 3.34
N SER A 366 -15.69 -12.02 3.89
CA SER A 366 -16.97 -12.62 4.27
C SER A 366 -17.49 -11.89 5.49
N GLY A 367 -18.56 -11.11 5.35
CA GLY A 367 -19.25 -10.43 6.45
C GLY A 367 -19.83 -11.38 7.51
N THR A 368 -18.97 -12.12 8.20
CA THR A 368 -19.28 -12.93 9.38
C THR A 368 -18.21 -12.64 10.41
N GLY A 369 -18.45 -11.59 11.20
CA GLY A 369 -17.67 -11.34 12.39
C GLY A 369 -17.53 -12.62 13.21
N VAL A 370 -16.29 -13.04 13.41
CA VAL A 370 -15.94 -13.82 14.58
C VAL A 370 -15.78 -12.79 15.70
N SER A 371 -16.83 -12.62 16.49
CA SER A 371 -16.76 -11.82 17.70
C SER A 371 -15.69 -12.42 18.63
N GLY A 372 -14.60 -11.70 18.88
CA GLY A 372 -13.71 -12.06 19.99
C GLY A 372 -12.28 -11.52 19.99
N TYR A 373 -11.72 -11.07 18.87
CA TYR A 373 -10.32 -10.60 18.82
C TYR A 373 -10.16 -9.47 17.79
N ASP A 374 -9.40 -8.43 18.14
CA ASP A 374 -9.02 -7.36 17.22
C ASP A 374 -7.77 -7.77 16.44
N TYR A 375 -7.95 -8.27 15.22
CA TYR A 375 -6.86 -8.75 14.36
C TYR A 375 -5.91 -7.60 13.93
N ARG A 376 -6.30 -6.33 14.14
CA ARG A 376 -5.50 -5.13 13.81
C ARG A 376 -4.42 -4.82 14.85
N GLU A 377 -4.67 -5.09 16.13
CA GLU A 377 -3.72 -4.94 17.24
C GLU A 377 -2.54 -5.92 17.08
N TYR A 378 -2.86 -7.20 16.83
CA TYR A 378 -1.90 -8.28 16.58
C TYR A 378 -0.86 -8.00 15.47
N ARG A 379 -1.25 -7.30 14.40
CA ARG A 379 -0.32 -6.93 13.29
C ARG A 379 0.59 -5.76 13.63
N THR A 380 0.15 -4.83 14.46
CA THR A 380 0.95 -3.67 14.90
C THR A 380 2.06 -4.13 15.83
N ASP A 381 1.71 -4.92 16.83
CA ASP A 381 2.60 -5.50 17.83
C ASP A 381 3.74 -6.33 17.20
N LYS A 382 3.40 -7.14 16.20
CA LYS A 382 4.35 -7.94 15.43
C LYS A 382 5.37 -7.08 14.68
N ARG A 383 4.93 -5.96 14.09
CA ARG A 383 5.81 -5.04 13.36
C ARG A 383 6.75 -4.29 14.30
N GLU A 384 6.31 -3.97 15.51
CA GLU A 384 7.16 -3.35 16.53
C GLU A 384 8.28 -4.30 16.98
N ILE A 385 7.94 -5.54 17.36
CA ILE A 385 8.95 -6.56 17.72
C ILE A 385 9.97 -6.76 16.58
N LEU A 386 9.49 -6.89 15.34
CA LEU A 386 10.35 -7.04 14.17
C LEU A 386 11.26 -5.81 13.97
N GLY A 387 10.74 -4.61 14.19
CA GLY A 387 11.49 -3.35 14.12
C GLY A 387 12.68 -3.36 15.08
N TYR A 388 12.42 -3.66 16.36
CA TYR A 388 13.46 -3.72 17.39
C TYR A 388 14.51 -4.80 17.10
N LEU A 389 14.11 -6.01 16.70
CA LEU A 389 15.05 -7.05 16.28
C LEU A 389 15.96 -6.58 15.12
N ASN A 390 15.37 -5.88 14.15
CA ASN A 390 16.10 -5.37 12.99
C ASN A 390 17.00 -4.18 13.29
N ASP A 391 16.66 -3.34 14.26
CA ASP A 391 17.55 -2.28 14.73
C ASP A 391 18.82 -2.86 15.35
N TYR A 392 18.70 -3.94 16.12
CA TYR A 392 19.85 -4.67 16.63
C TYR A 392 20.68 -5.32 15.52
N ARG A 393 20.05 -6.01 14.57
CA ARG A 393 20.76 -6.61 13.41
C ARG A 393 21.49 -5.55 12.58
N LYS A 394 20.85 -4.39 12.35
CA LYS A 394 21.46 -3.24 11.68
C LYS A 394 22.66 -2.70 12.45
N SER A 395 22.58 -2.63 13.78
CA SER A 395 23.71 -2.21 14.63
C SER A 395 24.92 -3.14 14.50
N ASP A 396 24.66 -4.45 14.36
CA ASP A 396 25.68 -5.49 14.15
C ASP A 396 26.01 -5.72 12.66
N LYS A 397 25.44 -4.92 11.75
CA LYS A 397 25.67 -4.92 10.29
C LYS A 397 25.28 -6.24 9.62
N VAL A 398 24.22 -6.85 10.10
CA VAL A 398 23.59 -8.05 9.55
C VAL A 398 22.31 -7.64 8.82
N ASP A 399 21.99 -8.31 7.71
CA ASP A 399 20.75 -8.07 6.95
C ASP A 399 19.52 -8.22 7.85
N SER A 400 18.51 -7.37 7.65
CA SER A 400 17.26 -7.46 8.38
C SER A 400 16.58 -8.82 8.21
N LEU A 401 15.96 -9.30 9.29
CA LEU A 401 14.96 -10.37 9.24
C LEU A 401 13.72 -9.90 8.49
N THR A 402 13.14 -10.81 7.74
CA THR A 402 11.87 -10.64 7.04
C THR A 402 10.83 -11.57 7.64
N LEU A 403 9.57 -11.14 7.70
CA LEU A 403 8.50 -12.08 7.98
C LEU A 403 8.49 -13.15 6.89
N ALA A 404 8.28 -14.42 7.26
CA ALA A 404 8.28 -15.51 6.27
C ALA A 404 7.28 -15.24 5.14
N TYR A 405 7.63 -15.75 3.96
CA TYR A 405 6.87 -15.58 2.72
C TYR A 405 5.50 -16.27 2.76
N ASN A 406 5.31 -17.25 3.67
CA ASN A 406 4.04 -17.91 3.93
C ASN A 406 3.60 -17.68 5.39
N ASP A 407 2.31 -17.44 5.59
CA ASP A 407 1.70 -17.27 6.92
C ASP A 407 1.90 -18.50 7.83
N GLU A 408 2.40 -19.62 7.30
CA GLU A 408 2.67 -20.86 8.02
C GLU A 408 3.70 -20.70 9.17
N LEU A 409 4.75 -19.89 9.00
CA LEU A 409 5.70 -19.65 10.09
C LEU A 409 5.07 -18.82 11.23
N ASP A 410 4.18 -17.89 10.90
CA ASP A 410 3.42 -17.12 11.89
C ASP A 410 2.32 -17.94 12.54
N LYS A 411 1.61 -18.78 11.78
CA LYS A 411 0.65 -19.77 12.31
C LYS A 411 1.37 -20.73 13.27
N ALA A 412 2.60 -21.14 12.94
CA ALA A 412 3.46 -21.93 13.82
C ALA A 412 3.85 -21.17 15.09
N ALA A 413 4.31 -19.93 14.97
CA ALA A 413 4.66 -19.08 16.11
C ALA A 413 3.45 -18.79 17.01
N TYR A 414 2.27 -18.54 16.44
CA TYR A 414 1.02 -18.32 17.16
C TYR A 414 0.56 -19.57 17.90
N LYS A 415 0.51 -20.73 17.22
CA LYS A 415 0.22 -22.01 17.88
C LYS A 415 1.17 -22.24 19.04
N ARG A 416 2.44 -21.90 18.84
CA ARG A 416 3.45 -22.02 19.88
C ARG A 416 3.23 -21.06 21.04
N ALA A 417 2.84 -19.82 20.79
CA ALA A 417 2.45 -18.85 21.82
C ALA A 417 1.25 -19.35 22.65
N VAL A 418 0.25 -19.98 22.01
CA VAL A 418 -0.87 -20.63 22.71
C VAL A 418 -0.37 -21.78 23.60
N GLU A 419 0.55 -22.60 23.10
CA GLU A 419 1.16 -23.68 23.87
C GLU A 419 1.96 -23.16 25.08
N ILE A 420 2.70 -22.07 24.91
CA ILE A 420 3.45 -21.37 25.95
C ILE A 420 2.53 -20.74 27.01
N ALA A 421 1.42 -20.13 26.59
CA ALA A 421 0.39 -19.61 27.49
C ALA A 421 -0.19 -20.72 28.38
N SER A 422 -0.35 -21.93 27.83
CA SER A 422 -0.76 -23.10 28.60
C SER A 422 0.32 -23.63 29.55
N LYS A 423 1.59 -23.60 29.12
CA LYS A 423 2.76 -24.07 29.86
C LYS A 423 4.03 -23.41 29.32
N PHE A 424 4.55 -22.43 30.07
CA PHE A 424 5.79 -21.73 29.74
C PHE A 424 7.00 -22.69 29.83
N SER A 425 7.50 -23.16 28.69
CA SER A 425 8.46 -24.27 28.58
C SER A 425 8.95 -24.41 27.13
N ASP A 426 10.26 -24.61 26.92
CA ASP A 426 10.87 -24.87 25.59
C ASP A 426 10.42 -26.22 24.98
N THR A 427 9.89 -27.12 25.79
CA THR A 427 9.25 -28.36 25.31
C THR A 427 7.75 -28.15 25.15
N ARG A 428 7.20 -28.59 24.01
CA ARG A 428 5.76 -28.50 23.70
C ARG A 428 4.91 -29.32 24.68
N PRO A 429 3.63 -29.01 24.87
CA PRO A 429 2.73 -29.74 25.78
C PRO A 429 2.59 -31.24 25.45
N ASN A 430 2.79 -31.63 24.19
CA ASN A 430 2.79 -33.02 23.73
C ASN A 430 4.09 -33.78 24.04
N GLY A 431 5.09 -33.13 24.66
CA GLY A 431 6.39 -33.71 25.02
C GLY A 431 7.43 -33.74 23.90
N LYS A 432 7.13 -33.17 22.72
CA LYS A 432 8.08 -33.00 21.61
C LYS A 432 8.82 -31.66 21.71
N ASP A 433 9.91 -31.55 20.96
CA ASP A 433 10.67 -30.31 20.80
C ASP A 433 9.85 -29.23 20.09
N TYR A 434 10.15 -27.95 20.35
CA TYR A 434 9.43 -26.81 19.77
C TYR A 434 9.40 -26.87 18.23
N GLU A 435 10.51 -27.27 17.60
CA GLU A 435 10.70 -27.33 16.15
C GLU A 435 9.60 -28.14 15.44
N THR A 436 9.04 -29.14 16.12
CA THR A 436 7.94 -29.93 15.56
C THR A 436 6.65 -29.13 15.34
N VAL A 437 6.57 -27.89 15.84
CA VAL A 437 5.50 -26.94 15.47
C VAL A 437 5.66 -26.46 14.04
N LEU A 438 6.88 -26.31 13.53
CA LEU A 438 7.17 -25.96 12.14
C LEU A 438 6.69 -27.07 11.19
N ASP A 439 6.90 -28.33 11.58
CA ASP A 439 6.41 -29.51 10.84
C ASP A 439 4.88 -29.55 10.73
N ASP A 440 4.17 -29.16 11.79
CA ASP A 440 2.69 -29.15 11.82
C ASP A 440 2.12 -28.21 10.74
N PHE A 441 2.88 -27.18 10.37
CA PHE A 441 2.54 -26.17 9.37
C PHE A 441 3.39 -26.26 8.09
N LYS A 442 4.17 -27.34 7.94
CA LYS A 442 4.98 -27.61 6.75
C LYS A 442 5.95 -26.46 6.39
N VAL A 443 6.53 -25.81 7.40
CA VAL A 443 7.57 -24.80 7.16
C VAL A 443 8.86 -25.52 6.78
N ASP A 444 9.42 -25.20 5.61
CA ASP A 444 10.73 -25.71 5.16
C ASP A 444 11.87 -24.83 5.71
N TYR A 445 12.85 -25.45 6.38
CA TYR A 445 13.97 -24.74 6.99
C TYR A 445 15.23 -25.63 7.07
N ASN A 446 16.41 -25.00 7.00
CA ASN A 446 17.70 -25.66 7.26
C ASN A 446 18.02 -25.73 8.76
N SER A 447 17.72 -24.63 9.45
CA SER A 447 17.92 -24.47 10.89
C SER A 447 16.87 -23.50 11.45
N SER A 448 16.55 -23.64 12.73
CA SER A 448 15.58 -22.79 13.43
C SER A 448 16.04 -22.45 14.84
N TYR A 449 15.51 -21.35 15.39
CA TYR A 449 15.70 -20.96 16.78
C TYR A 449 14.41 -20.37 17.36
N GLU A 450 14.08 -20.72 18.59
CA GLU A 450 12.91 -20.18 19.32
C GLU A 450 13.35 -19.18 20.39
N LEU A 451 12.70 -18.03 20.40
CA LEU A 451 12.72 -17.06 21.49
C LEU A 451 11.33 -17.06 22.11
N ILE A 452 11.26 -17.16 23.44
CA ILE A 452 10.00 -17.06 24.18
C ILE A 452 10.11 -15.98 25.25
N TYR A 453 9.00 -15.31 25.51
CA TYR A 453 8.89 -14.33 26.57
C TYR A 453 7.52 -14.44 27.25
N LYS A 454 7.47 -14.10 28.54
CA LYS A 454 6.24 -14.01 29.34
C LYS A 454 6.38 -12.90 30.36
N ASP A 455 5.46 -11.93 30.33
CA ASP A 455 5.03 -11.00 31.39
C ASP A 455 4.45 -9.71 30.73
N GLU A 456 4.22 -8.63 31.48
CA GLU A 456 3.56 -7.39 31.01
C GLU A 456 4.58 -6.26 30.75
N ASP A 457 5.56 -6.50 29.88
CA ASP A 457 6.54 -5.49 29.45
C ASP A 457 6.28 -5.05 27.99
N ASP A 458 6.75 -3.86 27.61
CA ASP A 458 6.68 -3.38 26.23
C ASP A 458 7.66 -4.14 25.29
N TYR A 459 7.41 -4.08 23.98
CA TYR A 459 8.17 -4.87 23.01
C TYR A 459 9.65 -4.49 22.90
N GLU A 460 10.03 -3.24 23.20
CA GLU A 460 11.43 -2.83 23.26
C GLU A 460 12.13 -3.56 24.40
N THR A 461 11.52 -3.53 25.59
CA THR A 461 12.03 -4.20 26.80
C THR A 461 12.15 -5.71 26.59
N ILE A 462 11.16 -6.34 25.94
CA ILE A 462 11.21 -7.78 25.61
C ILE A 462 12.44 -8.11 24.75
N VAL A 463 12.69 -7.31 23.71
CA VAL A 463 13.83 -7.53 22.81
C VAL A 463 15.14 -7.25 23.53
N ASP A 464 15.21 -6.22 24.37
CA ASP A 464 16.39 -5.93 25.21
C ASP A 464 16.76 -7.11 26.11
N GLU A 465 15.78 -7.78 26.73
CA GLU A 465 16.03 -8.96 27.55
C GLU A 465 16.62 -10.13 26.75
N TRP A 466 16.10 -10.40 25.55
CA TRP A 466 16.71 -11.40 24.65
C TRP A 466 18.13 -11.00 24.25
N MET A 467 18.41 -9.72 24.07
CA MET A 467 19.75 -9.23 23.73
C MET A 467 20.76 -9.34 24.89
N ASP A 468 20.29 -9.39 26.14
CA ASP A 468 21.11 -9.67 27.32
C ASP A 468 21.44 -11.17 27.48
N VAL A 469 20.65 -12.06 26.88
CA VAL A 469 20.90 -13.50 26.85
C VAL A 469 21.86 -13.86 25.71
N ARG A 470 23.04 -14.37 26.06
CA ARG A 470 24.11 -14.66 25.07
C ARG A 470 23.68 -15.58 23.93
N ALA A 471 22.83 -16.57 24.19
CA ALA A 471 22.38 -17.52 23.18
C ALA A 471 21.40 -16.87 22.20
N ASP A 472 20.43 -16.13 22.74
CA ASP A 472 19.39 -15.45 22.00
C ASP A 472 19.95 -14.32 21.15
N LYS A 473 20.82 -13.47 21.72
CA LYS A 473 21.59 -12.49 20.96
C LYS A 473 22.31 -13.11 19.77
N ARG A 474 22.97 -14.27 19.97
CA ARG A 474 23.70 -14.94 18.89
C ARG A 474 22.77 -15.38 17.77
N ALA A 475 21.58 -15.87 18.10
CA ALA A 475 20.58 -16.25 17.10
C ALA A 475 20.00 -15.01 16.40
N ILE A 476 19.63 -13.96 17.14
CA ILE A 476 19.04 -12.74 16.58
C ILE A 476 19.97 -12.07 15.56
N VAL A 477 21.29 -12.13 15.74
CA VAL A 477 22.27 -11.55 14.79
C VAL A 477 22.99 -12.60 13.94
N ASP A 478 22.48 -13.82 13.88
CA ASP A 478 23.01 -14.82 12.95
C ASP A 478 22.60 -14.47 11.52
N GLU A 479 23.57 -14.47 10.61
CA GLU A 479 23.34 -14.08 9.22
C GLU A 479 22.58 -15.16 8.44
N ASP A 480 22.60 -16.41 8.91
CA ASP A 480 21.90 -17.52 8.28
C ASP A 480 20.38 -17.42 8.49
N TYR A 481 19.91 -16.90 9.63
CA TYR A 481 18.49 -16.62 9.85
C TYR A 481 18.05 -15.41 9.01
N LYS A 482 17.11 -15.66 8.10
CA LYS A 482 16.52 -14.63 7.21
C LYS A 482 15.05 -14.39 7.50
N ASN A 483 14.32 -15.44 7.89
CA ASN A 483 12.88 -15.36 8.09
C ASN A 483 12.52 -15.44 9.57
N VAL A 484 11.42 -14.78 9.94
CA VAL A 484 10.91 -14.80 11.31
C VAL A 484 9.38 -14.93 11.34
N GLY A 485 8.88 -15.75 12.27
CA GLY A 485 7.46 -15.78 12.63
C GLY A 485 7.28 -15.29 14.06
N ILE A 486 6.21 -14.54 14.30
CA ILE A 486 5.94 -13.90 15.58
C ILE A 486 4.52 -14.25 16.02
N GLY A 487 4.41 -14.86 17.20
CA GLY A 487 3.16 -15.22 17.85
C GLY A 487 2.99 -14.48 19.17
N ILE A 488 1.84 -13.86 19.37
CA ILE A 488 1.50 -13.11 20.59
C ILE A 488 0.18 -13.63 21.13
N VAL A 489 0.13 -13.99 22.42
CA VAL A 489 -1.08 -14.43 23.12
C VAL A 489 -1.15 -13.73 24.46
N GLU A 490 -2.35 -13.28 24.84
CA GLU A 490 -2.60 -12.65 26.14
C GLU A 490 -3.67 -13.40 26.91
N ASP A 491 -3.47 -13.58 28.22
CA ASP A 491 -4.46 -14.20 29.12
C ASP A 491 -5.14 -13.18 30.07
N GLY A 492 -4.91 -11.89 29.83
CA GLY A 492 -5.38 -10.77 30.65
C GLY A 492 -4.54 -10.50 31.91
N LYS A 493 -3.43 -11.24 32.08
CA LYS A 493 -2.45 -11.07 33.18
C LYS A 493 -1.00 -11.17 32.72
N HIS A 494 -0.75 -11.84 31.61
CA HIS A 494 0.57 -11.99 31.01
C HIS A 494 0.45 -11.92 29.50
N THR A 495 1.42 -11.27 28.86
CA THR A 495 1.64 -11.35 27.42
C THR A 495 2.68 -12.43 27.15
N TYR A 496 2.38 -13.35 26.25
CA TYR A 496 3.23 -14.46 25.86
C TYR A 496 3.67 -14.23 24.41
N VAL A 497 4.97 -13.97 24.22
CA VAL A 497 5.54 -13.71 22.90
C VAL A 497 6.42 -14.88 22.49
N VAL A 498 6.28 -15.33 21.24
CA VAL A 498 7.13 -16.34 20.62
C VAL A 498 7.66 -15.78 19.32
N VAL A 499 8.98 -15.87 19.14
CA VAL A 499 9.65 -15.53 17.88
C VAL A 499 10.39 -16.76 17.38
N LEU A 500 10.04 -17.22 16.18
CA LEU A 500 10.70 -18.34 15.50
C LEU A 500 11.59 -17.78 14.39
N LEU A 501 12.90 -17.87 14.57
CA LEU A 501 13.89 -17.53 13.55
C LEU A 501 14.17 -18.76 12.69
N VAL A 502 14.16 -18.63 11.36
CA VAL A 502 14.46 -19.74 10.46
C VAL A 502 15.45 -19.34 9.36
N GLU A 503 16.39 -20.24 9.11
CA GLU A 503 17.27 -20.21 7.94
C GLU A 503 16.47 -20.86 6.81
N PRO A 504 16.03 -20.08 5.81
CA PRO A 504 15.24 -20.63 4.72
C PRO A 504 16.05 -21.67 3.96
N ASP A 505 15.41 -22.76 3.54
CA ASP A 505 16.05 -23.72 2.64
C ASP A 505 16.26 -23.05 1.26
N THR A 506 17.42 -22.42 1.05
CA THR A 506 17.79 -21.76 -0.21
C THR A 506 18.27 -22.74 -1.29
N SER A 507 18.12 -24.05 -1.11
CA SER A 507 18.64 -25.04 -2.08
C SER A 507 17.82 -25.13 -3.37
N LEU A 508 16.66 -24.46 -3.42
CA LEU A 508 15.84 -24.24 -4.61
C LEU A 508 16.01 -22.80 -5.11
N THR A 509 16.91 -22.59 -6.07
CA THR A 509 17.01 -21.32 -6.79
C THR A 509 16.04 -21.29 -7.96
N TYR A 510 14.97 -20.50 -7.83
CA TYR A 510 14.01 -20.22 -8.90
C TYR A 510 14.58 -19.15 -9.84
N SER A 511 15.09 -19.55 -11.00
CA SER A 511 15.50 -18.60 -12.05
C SER A 511 14.46 -18.62 -13.17
N SER A 512 13.48 -17.72 -13.09
CA SER A 512 12.36 -17.67 -14.02
C SER A 512 12.71 -17.06 -15.39
N THR A 513 13.84 -16.37 -15.53
CA THR A 513 14.15 -15.60 -16.76
C THR A 513 15.00 -16.39 -17.77
N ALA A 514 15.90 -17.27 -17.34
CA ALA A 514 16.71 -18.09 -18.25
C ALA A 514 15.92 -19.30 -18.79
N TYR A 515 15.19 -19.99 -17.92
CA TYR A 515 14.61 -21.31 -18.25
C TYR A 515 13.25 -21.26 -18.99
N ARG A 516 12.66 -20.07 -19.19
CA ARG A 516 11.49 -19.87 -20.06
C ARG A 516 11.84 -20.06 -21.55
N THR A 517 13.07 -19.70 -21.95
CA THR A 517 13.55 -19.85 -23.34
C THR A 517 13.87 -21.32 -23.62
N ASP A 518 14.63 -21.95 -22.73
CA ASP A 518 15.10 -23.33 -22.84
C ASP A 518 13.94 -24.33 -22.86
N LYS A 519 12.90 -24.10 -22.05
CA LYS A 519 11.66 -24.89 -22.08
C LYS A 519 10.99 -24.87 -23.46
N LEU A 520 10.90 -23.69 -24.08
CA LEU A 520 10.28 -23.57 -25.40
C LEU A 520 11.14 -24.23 -26.48
N GLU A 521 12.45 -24.12 -26.36
CA GLU A 521 13.43 -24.75 -27.24
C GLU A 521 13.36 -26.28 -27.16
N ILE A 522 13.31 -26.85 -25.96
CA ILE A 522 13.11 -28.30 -25.74
C ILE A 522 11.81 -28.77 -26.36
N MET A 523 10.70 -28.06 -26.11
CA MET A 523 9.40 -28.42 -26.66
C MET A 523 9.37 -28.37 -28.20
N ASN A 524 10.06 -27.40 -28.80
CA ASN A 524 10.17 -27.29 -30.25
C ASN A 524 11.06 -28.41 -30.81
N GLY A 525 12.22 -28.67 -30.21
CA GLY A 525 13.11 -29.76 -30.63
C GLY A 525 12.43 -31.13 -30.59
N VAL A 526 11.68 -31.41 -29.53
CA VAL A 526 10.89 -32.64 -29.39
C VAL A 526 9.81 -32.76 -30.49
N ASN A 527 9.15 -31.65 -30.83
CA ASN A 527 8.14 -31.64 -31.89
C ASN A 527 8.73 -31.76 -33.30
N ASP A 528 9.92 -31.20 -33.53
CA ASP A 528 10.63 -31.28 -34.81
C ASP A 528 11.17 -32.70 -35.09
N TYR A 529 11.55 -33.44 -34.04
CA TYR A 529 11.98 -34.84 -34.16
C TYR A 529 10.82 -35.79 -34.50
N ARG A 530 9.64 -35.55 -33.92
CA ARG A 530 8.53 -36.49 -33.97
C ARG A 530 7.89 -36.61 -35.35
N SER A 531 7.69 -37.83 -35.82
CA SER A 531 7.12 -38.12 -37.16
C SER A 531 5.57 -38.00 -37.27
N GLY A 532 4.88 -37.70 -36.15
CA GLY A 532 3.41 -37.68 -36.03
C GLY A 532 2.80 -36.28 -35.82
N THR A 533 1.51 -36.21 -35.42
CA THR A 533 0.85 -34.92 -35.10
C THR A 533 1.55 -34.25 -33.92
N ALA A 534 2.13 -33.06 -34.10
CA ALA A 534 2.85 -32.32 -33.06
C ALA A 534 2.15 -32.34 -31.70
N LEU A 535 2.94 -32.55 -30.64
CA LEU A 535 2.49 -32.38 -29.26
C LEU A 535 2.12 -30.92 -29.07
N THR A 536 0.90 -30.69 -28.61
CA THR A 536 0.43 -29.33 -28.36
C THR A 536 0.86 -28.92 -26.97
N LYS A 537 1.44 -27.72 -26.85
CA LYS A 537 1.59 -27.06 -25.56
C LYS A 537 0.22 -26.98 -24.89
N VAL A 538 0.18 -27.22 -23.59
CA VAL A 538 -1.01 -26.93 -22.80
C VAL A 538 -1.09 -25.41 -22.68
N THR A 539 -2.09 -24.79 -23.35
CA THR A 539 -2.27 -23.33 -23.39
C THR A 539 -3.07 -22.79 -22.22
N SER A 540 -3.58 -23.68 -21.36
CA SER A 540 -4.29 -23.38 -20.11
C SER A 540 -4.33 -24.66 -19.25
N GLY A 541 -3.81 -24.64 -18.02
CA GLY A 541 -4.03 -25.69 -17.02
C GLY A 541 -2.80 -26.50 -16.54
N ASN A 542 -2.72 -26.62 -15.22
CA ASN A 542 -2.23 -27.68 -14.34
C ASN A 542 -1.00 -28.57 -14.67
N LEU A 543 -0.84 -29.09 -15.90
CA LEU A 543 0.20 -30.08 -16.23
C LEU A 543 1.63 -29.52 -16.18
N ASP A 544 1.80 -28.25 -16.58
CA ASP A 544 3.10 -27.56 -16.47
C ASP A 544 3.52 -27.36 -15.01
N LYS A 545 2.60 -27.02 -14.10
CA LYS A 545 2.92 -27.00 -12.65
C LYS A 545 3.08 -28.41 -12.09
N TYR A 546 2.48 -29.46 -12.65
CA TYR A 546 2.80 -30.84 -12.24
C TYR A 546 4.20 -31.25 -12.67
N ALA A 547 4.60 -30.96 -13.91
CA ALA A 547 5.98 -31.17 -14.34
C ALA A 547 6.97 -30.39 -13.47
N PHE A 548 6.59 -29.20 -13.01
CA PHE A 548 7.36 -28.41 -12.06
C PHE A 548 7.44 -29.03 -10.65
N GLN A 549 6.29 -29.32 -10.03
CA GLN A 549 6.24 -29.98 -8.72
C GLN A 549 7.01 -31.30 -8.74
N ARG A 550 6.95 -32.00 -9.88
CA ARG A 550 7.67 -33.23 -10.10
C ARG A 550 9.18 -33.05 -10.22
N VAL A 551 9.66 -32.08 -11.01
CA VAL A 551 11.11 -31.82 -11.13
C VAL A 551 11.71 -31.40 -9.79
N VAL A 552 10.96 -30.70 -8.94
CA VAL A 552 11.36 -30.38 -7.55
C VAL A 552 11.48 -31.64 -6.68
N GLN A 553 10.50 -32.56 -6.73
CA GLN A 553 10.61 -33.84 -6.03
C GLN A 553 11.82 -34.65 -6.49
N VAL A 554 12.05 -34.69 -7.81
CA VAL A 554 13.20 -35.37 -8.41
C VAL A 554 14.52 -34.79 -7.94
N ALA A 555 14.64 -33.46 -7.94
CA ALA A 555 15.82 -32.75 -7.47
C ALA A 555 16.10 -33.01 -5.98
N GLN A 556 15.05 -33.09 -5.16
CA GLN A 556 15.12 -33.39 -3.73
C GLN A 556 15.34 -34.88 -3.41
N GLY A 557 15.39 -35.77 -4.42
CA GLY A 557 15.54 -37.22 -4.22
C GLY A 557 14.29 -37.90 -3.64
N LYS A 558 13.11 -37.29 -3.86
CA LYS A 558 11.79 -37.79 -3.46
C LYS A 558 11.07 -38.51 -4.63
N ASP A 559 11.80 -38.98 -5.65
CA ASP A 559 11.29 -39.56 -6.90
C ASP A 559 10.72 -40.99 -6.79
N LYS A 560 10.15 -41.37 -5.63
CA LYS A 560 9.78 -42.76 -5.35
C LYS A 560 8.35 -43.14 -5.76
N ASP A 561 7.54 -42.15 -6.15
CA ASP A 561 6.13 -42.34 -6.49
C ASP A 561 5.95 -42.51 -8.01
N ASP A 562 5.03 -43.38 -8.42
CA ASP A 562 4.63 -43.55 -9.83
C ASP A 562 4.07 -42.22 -10.36
N ILE A 563 4.33 -41.91 -11.63
CA ILE A 563 3.82 -40.67 -12.23
C ILE A 563 2.29 -40.65 -12.24
N GLU A 564 1.66 -41.82 -12.39
CA GLU A 564 0.20 -41.94 -12.31
C GLU A 564 -0.32 -41.60 -10.90
N ASP A 565 0.30 -42.16 -9.85
CA ASP A 565 -0.03 -41.86 -8.46
C ASP A 565 0.19 -40.37 -8.13
N PHE A 566 1.29 -39.78 -8.60
CA PHE A 566 1.61 -38.36 -8.41
C PHE A 566 0.57 -37.46 -9.09
N LEU A 567 0.13 -37.80 -10.31
CA LEU A 567 -0.87 -37.02 -11.03
C LEU A 567 -2.28 -37.22 -10.44
N ASP A 568 -2.60 -38.41 -9.91
CA ASP A 568 -3.83 -38.72 -9.19
C ASP A 568 -3.93 -37.94 -7.86
N ASP A 569 -2.86 -37.88 -7.07
CA ASP A 569 -2.78 -37.09 -5.83
C ASP A 569 -3.03 -35.59 -6.07
N LEU A 570 -2.77 -35.15 -7.30
CA LEU A 570 -2.92 -33.77 -7.73
C LEU A 570 -4.22 -33.53 -8.53
N ASP A 571 -5.11 -34.53 -8.56
CA ASP A 571 -6.42 -34.52 -9.22
C ASP A 571 -6.35 -34.16 -10.72
N TYR A 572 -5.30 -34.62 -11.41
CA TYR A 572 -5.13 -34.38 -12.85
C TYR A 572 -5.73 -35.51 -13.70
N ASP A 573 -6.71 -35.18 -14.56
CA ASP A 573 -7.22 -36.13 -15.57
C ASP A 573 -6.24 -36.23 -16.76
N TYR A 574 -5.22 -37.09 -16.64
CA TYR A 574 -4.28 -37.40 -17.72
C TYR A 574 -4.84 -38.40 -18.75
N GLY A 575 -6.06 -38.89 -18.55
CA GLY A 575 -6.67 -39.94 -19.36
C GLY A 575 -6.13 -41.34 -19.02
N THR A 576 -6.01 -42.21 -20.02
CA THR A 576 -5.57 -43.61 -19.79
C THR A 576 -4.05 -43.76 -19.74
N TYR A 577 -3.28 -42.71 -20.06
CA TYR A 577 -1.83 -42.80 -20.21
C TYR A 577 -1.13 -41.50 -19.82
N ALA A 578 -0.24 -41.58 -18.83
CA ALA A 578 0.79 -40.59 -18.53
C ALA A 578 2.18 -41.23 -18.64
N TYR A 579 3.19 -40.45 -19.01
CA TYR A 579 4.57 -40.89 -19.08
C TYR A 579 5.51 -39.77 -18.68
N GLU A 580 6.59 -40.13 -17.99
CA GLU A 580 7.59 -39.22 -17.45
C GLU A 580 8.98 -39.55 -18.03
N ILE A 581 9.70 -38.52 -18.44
CA ILE A 581 11.11 -38.58 -18.81
C ILE A 581 11.86 -37.63 -17.89
N ILE A 582 12.98 -38.10 -17.30
CA ILE A 582 13.78 -37.33 -16.34
C ILE A 582 15.21 -37.23 -16.84
N VAL A 583 15.72 -36.00 -16.94
CA VAL A 583 17.15 -35.72 -17.18
C VAL A 583 17.72 -35.04 -15.94
N LYS A 584 18.82 -35.55 -15.41
CA LYS A 584 19.44 -35.09 -14.16
C LYS A 584 20.86 -34.62 -14.41
N ASP A 585 21.26 -33.54 -13.74
CA ASP A 585 22.64 -33.03 -13.71
C ASP A 585 23.18 -32.63 -15.08
N GLU A 586 22.36 -31.97 -15.90
CA GLU A 586 22.73 -31.58 -17.26
C GLU A 586 22.22 -30.18 -17.61
N ASP A 587 23.12 -29.30 -18.05
CA ASP A 587 22.84 -27.91 -18.38
C ASP A 587 22.92 -27.61 -19.89
N ASP A 588 23.40 -28.55 -20.71
CA ASP A 588 23.39 -28.43 -22.17
C ASP A 588 22.01 -28.82 -22.76
N ILE A 589 21.29 -27.82 -23.26
CA ILE A 589 19.94 -27.98 -23.81
C ILE A 589 19.91 -28.92 -25.02
N ASP A 590 20.93 -28.89 -25.88
CA ASP A 590 20.98 -29.75 -27.07
C ASP A 590 21.08 -31.23 -26.62
N TYR A 591 21.88 -31.51 -25.60
CA TYR A 591 21.99 -32.85 -25.01
C TYR A 591 20.66 -33.28 -24.35
N VAL A 592 20.02 -32.37 -23.62
CA VAL A 592 18.71 -32.64 -23.00
C VAL A 592 17.66 -33.01 -24.06
N ILE A 593 17.63 -32.29 -25.19
CA ILE A 593 16.74 -32.59 -26.32
C ILE A 593 17.05 -33.97 -26.92
N ASP A 594 18.32 -34.30 -27.13
CA ASP A 594 18.73 -35.60 -27.67
C ASP A 594 18.29 -36.75 -26.73
N GLU A 595 18.53 -36.65 -25.43
CA GLU A 595 18.09 -37.65 -24.45
C GLU A 595 16.56 -37.81 -24.41
N ILE A 596 15.82 -36.70 -24.50
CA ILE A 596 14.35 -36.77 -24.54
C ILE A 596 13.88 -37.43 -25.84
N THR A 597 14.46 -37.05 -26.99
CA THR A 597 14.02 -37.53 -28.30
C THR A 597 14.43 -38.96 -28.62
N ASP A 598 15.48 -39.48 -27.98
CA ASP A 598 15.86 -40.89 -28.04
C ASP A 598 14.88 -41.80 -27.28
N ASP A 599 14.00 -41.25 -26.42
CA ASP A 599 12.94 -42.04 -25.77
C ASP A 599 11.82 -42.39 -26.77
N SER A 600 11.63 -43.70 -26.97
CA SER A 600 10.59 -44.25 -27.85
C SER A 600 9.15 -43.79 -27.53
N ALA A 601 8.89 -43.30 -26.32
CA ALA A 601 7.61 -42.71 -25.92
C ALA A 601 7.31 -41.41 -26.67
N VAL A 602 8.33 -40.64 -27.08
CA VAL A 602 8.15 -39.37 -27.80
C VAL A 602 7.56 -39.60 -29.20
N ASP A 603 8.02 -40.62 -29.90
CA ASP A 603 7.47 -41.03 -31.21
C ASP A 603 6.12 -41.76 -31.12
N ASN A 604 5.60 -41.96 -29.91
CA ASN A 604 4.34 -42.64 -29.71
C ASN A 604 3.15 -41.76 -30.12
N THR A 605 2.33 -42.24 -31.04
CA THR A 605 1.13 -41.51 -31.52
C THR A 605 0.05 -41.30 -30.46
N ARG A 606 0.15 -41.95 -29.29
CA ARG A 606 -0.83 -41.88 -28.18
C ARG A 606 -0.84 -40.55 -27.44
N TYR A 607 0.33 -39.95 -27.19
CA TYR A 607 0.42 -38.69 -26.44
C TYR A 607 0.08 -37.49 -27.33
N LYS A 608 -0.57 -36.50 -26.73
CA LYS A 608 -1.08 -35.28 -27.39
C LYS A 608 -0.62 -33.99 -26.71
N LYS A 609 -0.30 -34.07 -25.42
CA LYS A 609 0.21 -32.96 -24.62
C LYS A 609 1.62 -33.23 -24.15
N ILE A 610 2.35 -32.15 -23.95
CA ILE A 610 3.69 -32.14 -23.40
C ILE A 610 3.77 -31.02 -22.37
N ALA A 611 4.40 -31.30 -21.25
CA ALA A 611 4.81 -30.33 -20.25
C ALA A 611 6.28 -30.57 -19.90
N VAL A 612 6.99 -29.50 -19.60
CA VAL A 612 8.41 -29.56 -19.25
C VAL A 612 8.62 -28.75 -17.97
N GLY A 613 9.18 -29.38 -16.95
CA GLY A 613 9.65 -28.78 -15.71
C GLY A 613 11.16 -28.72 -15.71
N ALA A 614 11.73 -27.63 -15.20
CA ALA A 614 13.16 -27.47 -15.01
C ALA A 614 13.43 -26.79 -13.66
N VAL A 615 14.45 -27.24 -12.92
CA VAL A 615 14.89 -26.58 -11.70
C VAL A 615 16.40 -26.69 -11.53
N GLU A 616 17.03 -25.62 -11.06
CA GLU A 616 18.40 -25.66 -10.57
C GLU A 616 18.37 -26.03 -9.07
N TYR A 617 18.99 -27.16 -8.73
CA TYR A 617 19.10 -27.61 -7.35
C TYR A 617 20.55 -27.98 -7.05
N LYS A 618 21.15 -27.33 -6.05
CA LYS A 618 22.56 -27.53 -5.68
C LYS A 618 23.54 -27.36 -6.86
N LYS A 619 23.32 -26.36 -7.71
CA LYS A 619 24.10 -26.05 -8.93
C LYS A 619 24.07 -27.14 -10.01
N LYS A 620 23.02 -27.96 -9.98
CA LYS A 620 22.76 -29.00 -10.96
C LYS A 620 21.39 -28.77 -11.56
N MET A 621 21.30 -28.95 -12.87
CA MET A 621 20.05 -28.79 -13.58
C MET A 621 19.31 -30.10 -13.63
N TYR A 622 18.01 -30.04 -13.35
CA TYR A 622 17.09 -31.17 -13.44
C TYR A 622 15.96 -30.80 -14.39
N TRP A 623 15.57 -31.75 -15.22
CA TRP A 623 14.51 -31.61 -16.20
C TRP A 623 13.54 -32.78 -16.09
N VAL A 624 12.25 -32.48 -16.18
CA VAL A 624 11.18 -33.47 -16.26
C VAL A 624 10.31 -33.14 -17.46
N VAL A 625 10.07 -34.13 -18.33
CA VAL A 625 9.09 -34.04 -19.41
C VAL A 625 7.93 -34.96 -19.09
N LEU A 626 6.72 -34.40 -19.05
CA LEU A 626 5.49 -35.17 -18.92
C LEU A 626 4.77 -35.25 -20.26
N LEU A 627 4.38 -36.45 -20.64
CA LEU A 627 3.61 -36.75 -21.84
C LEU A 627 2.26 -37.35 -21.44
N THR A 628 1.16 -36.72 -21.85
CA THR A 628 -0.19 -37.19 -21.53
C THR A 628 -1.06 -37.29 -22.76
N GLN A 629 -2.12 -38.10 -22.67
CA GLN A 629 -3.08 -38.25 -23.75
C GLN A 629 -4.08 -37.07 -23.81
N LYS A 630 -4.47 -36.54 -22.65
CA LYS A 630 -5.40 -35.41 -22.51
C LYS A 630 -4.67 -34.12 -22.21
#